data_AF-A0A1F3VHD8-F1
#
_entry.id   AF-A0A1F3VHD8-F1
#
_cell.length_a   1.000
_cell.length_b   1.000
_cell.length_c   1.000
_cell.angle_alpha   90.00
_cell.angle_beta   90.00
_cell.angle_gamma   90.00
#
_symmetry.space_group_name_H-M   'P 1'
#
loop_
_entity.id
_entity.type
_entity.pdbx_description
1 polymer ?
#
loop_
_entity_poly.entity_id
_entity_poly.type
_entity_poly.pdbx_seq_one_letter_code
_entity_poly.pdbx_strand_id
1 'polypeptide(L)' 'MKNKTFKFKEKRDVALTVRLPSSIVKKIKLISKKYNYSQSEVVETLVDLGWQKIDKEEDGLNERKN' A
#
# COMPACT_ATOMS: atom_id res chain seq x y z
N MET A 1 -10.67 2.12 34.49
CA MET A 1 -9.43 1.83 33.74
C MET A 1 -9.21 2.96 32.75
N LYS A 2 -8.02 3.59 32.72
CA LYS A 2 -7.73 4.71 31.81
C LYS A 2 -7.17 4.16 30.49
N ASN A 3 -7.88 4.33 29.38
CA ASN A 3 -7.37 4.03 28.04
C ASN A 3 -6.18 4.95 27.73
N LYS A 4 -4.96 4.40 27.68
CA LYS A 4 -3.82 5.08 27.09
C LYS A 4 -3.97 5.00 25.58
N THR A 5 -4.38 6.11 24.97
CA THR A 5 -4.35 6.28 23.51
C THR A 5 -2.91 6.12 23.03
N PHE A 6 -2.65 5.05 22.28
CA PHE A 6 -1.39 4.87 21.57
C PHE A 6 -1.29 5.99 20.52
N LYS A 7 -0.38 6.94 20.74
CA LYS A 7 -0.02 7.94 19.73
C LYS A 7 0.97 7.29 18.76
N PHE A 8 0.49 6.91 17.57
CA PHE A 8 1.36 6.51 16.47
C PHE A 8 2.28 7.69 16.12
N LYS A 9 3.58 7.50 16.36
CA LYS A 9 4.62 8.49 16.07
C LYS A 9 4.89 8.43 14.57
N GLU A 10 4.56 9.53 13.91
CA GLU A 10 4.86 9.93 12.53
C GLU A 10 6.06 9.17 11.94
N LYS A 11 5.78 8.39 10.89
CA LYS A 11 6.78 7.61 10.16
C LYS A 11 7.73 8.60 9.48
N ARG A 12 9.03 8.47 9.79
CA ARG A 12 10.11 9.10 9.01
C ARG A 12 9.93 8.68 7.55
N ASP A 13 10.09 9.60 6.62
CA ASP A 13 10.22 9.36 5.19
C ASP A 13 11.47 8.50 4.94
N VAL A 14 11.33 7.18 5.12
CA VAL A 14 12.39 6.22 4.85
C VAL A 14 12.26 5.82 3.38
N ALA A 15 13.12 6.39 2.53
CA ALA A 15 13.22 5.98 1.15
C ALA A 15 13.72 4.53 1.07
N LEU A 16 12.82 3.59 0.79
CA LEU A 16 13.14 2.18 0.58
C LEU A 16 13.36 1.91 -0.90
N THR A 17 14.53 1.38 -1.26
CA THR A 17 14.79 0.94 -2.64
C THR A 17 14.35 -0.52 -2.80
N VAL A 18 13.43 -0.77 -3.74
CA VAL A 18 12.93 -2.12 -4.06
C VAL A 18 13.36 -2.54 -5.46
N ARG A 19 13.79 -3.80 -5.60
CA ARG A 19 14.05 -4.42 -6.91
C ARG A 19 12.77 -5.05 -7.42
N LEU A 20 12.29 -4.57 -8.57
CA LEU A 20 11.08 -5.07 -9.23
C LEU A 20 11.43 -5.69 -10.58
N PRO A 21 10.66 -6.69 -11.06
CA PRO A 21 10.80 -7.20 -12.41
C PRO A 21 10.61 -6.10 -13.46
N SER A 22 11.38 -6.16 -14.54
CA SER A 22 11.36 -5.15 -15.61
C SER A 22 9.97 -4.91 -16.20
N SER A 23 9.14 -5.95 -16.30
CA SER A 23 7.74 -5.87 -16.74
C SER A 23 6.88 -4.99 -15.83
N ILE A 24 7.09 -5.05 -14.51
CA ILE A 24 6.34 -4.25 -13.54
C ILE A 24 6.81 -2.79 -13.60
N VAL A 25 8.12 -2.56 -13.69
CA VAL A 25 8.68 -1.21 -13.83
C VAL A 25 8.13 -0.50 -15.07
N LYS A 26 7.99 -1.22 -16.20
CA LYS A 26 7.35 -0.67 -17.41
C LYS A 26 5.89 -0.25 -17.16
N LYS A 27 5.12 -1.05 -16.44
CA LYS A 27 3.72 -0.73 -16.08
C LYS A 27 3.65 0.50 -15.17
N ILE A 28 4.48 0.56 -14.12
CA ILE A 28 4.56 1.72 -13.22
C ILE A 28 4.89 2.98 -14.01
N LYS A 29 5.87 2.91 -14.93
CA LYS A 29 6.27 4.05 -15.78
C LYS A 29 5.13 4.49 -16.71
N LEU A 30 4.34 3.57 -17.24
CA LEU A 30 3.18 3.87 -18.07
C LEU A 30 2.09 4.60 -17.26
N ILE A 31 1.79 4.11 -16.06
CA ILE A 31 0.79 4.71 -15.16
C ILE A 31 1.24 6.09 -14.70
N SER A 32 2.51 6.20 -14.27
CA SER A 32 3.13 7.47 -13.88
C SER A 32 2.98 8.53 -14.98
N LYS A 33 3.27 8.20 -16.23
CA LYS A 33 3.07 9.12 -17.36
C LYS A 33 1.61 9.44 -17.65
N LYS A 34 0.72 8.43 -17.56
CA LYS A 34 -0.70 8.59 -17.89
C LYS A 34 -1.43 9.51 -16.91
N TYR A 35 -1.09 9.42 -15.63
CA TYR A 35 -1.75 10.16 -14.55
C TYR A 35 -0.90 11.32 -13.99
N ASN A 36 0.27 11.58 -14.59
CA ASN A 36 1.22 12.61 -14.16
C ASN A 36 1.62 12.50 -12.68
N TYR A 37 1.84 11.26 -12.22
CA TYR A 37 2.33 10.96 -10.87
C TYR A 37 3.80 10.56 -10.88
N SER A 38 4.49 10.77 -9.77
CA SER A 38 5.82 10.17 -9.57
C SER A 38 5.71 8.65 -9.48
N GLN A 39 6.81 7.95 -9.78
CA GLN A 39 6.83 6.49 -9.68
C GLN A 39 6.60 6.00 -8.24
N SER A 40 7.08 6.76 -7.24
CA SER A 40 6.85 6.47 -5.82
C SER A 40 5.37 6.54 -5.46
N GLU A 41 4.69 7.63 -5.83
CA GLU A 41 3.25 7.79 -5.56
C GLU A 41 2.40 6.68 -6.20
N VAL A 42 2.77 6.26 -7.41
CA VAL A 42 2.11 5.14 -8.08
C VAL A 42 2.29 3.84 -7.30
N VAL A 43 3.51 3.58 -6.81
CA VAL A 43 3.79 2.38 -6.01
C VAL A 43 3.05 2.44 -4.67
N GLU A 44 3.07 3.58 -3.97
CA GLU A 44 2.36 3.78 -2.71
C GLU A 44 0.85 3.52 -2.89
N THR A 45 0.25 4.13 -3.91
CA THR A 45 -1.18 3.93 -4.23
C THR A 45 -1.49 2.45 -4.50
N LEU A 46 -0.64 1.75 -5.25
CA LEU A 46 -0.84 0.33 -5.55
C LEU A 46 -0.70 -0.55 -4.32
N VAL A 47 0.22 -0.22 -3.40
CA VAL A 47 0.40 -0.92 -2.13
C VAL A 47 -0.82 -0.70 -1.23
N ASP A 48 -1.28 0.53 -1.08
CA ASP A 48 -2.48 0.86 -0.28
C ASP A 48 -3.72 0.11 -0.80
N LEU A 49 -3.96 0.14 -2.12
CA LEU A 49 -5.06 -0.60 -2.74
C LEU A 49 -4.92 -2.12 -2.58
N GLY A 50 -3.69 -2.64 -2.63
CA GLY A 50 -3.41 -4.05 -2.37
C GLY A 50 -3.75 -4.44 -0.93
N TRP A 51 -3.36 -3.61 0.03
CA TRP A 51 -3.62 -3.83 1.45
C TRP A 51 -5.12 -3.79 1.77
N GLN A 52 -5.85 -2.82 1.22
CA GLN A 52 -7.31 -2.74 1.38
C GLN A 52 -8.05 -3.96 0.84
N LYS A 53 -7.51 -4.63 -0.19
CA LYS A 53 -8.11 -5.87 -0.70
C LYS A 53 -7.85 -7.06 0.22
N ILE A 54 -6.63 -7.17 0.75
CA ILE A 54 -6.26 -8.22 1.70
C ILE A 54 -7.13 -8.11 2.96
N ASP A 55 -7.28 -6.89 3.49
CA ASP A 55 -8.09 -6.61 4.68
C ASP A 55 -9.56 -7.02 4.51
N LYS A 56 -10.14 -6.78 3.32
CA LYS A 56 -11.51 -7.19 2.99
C LYS A 56 -11.66 -8.69 2.72
N GLU A 57 -10.62 -9.35 2.21
CA GLU A 57 -10.62 -10.81 2.06
C GLU A 57 -10.54 -11.50 3.43
N GLU A 58 -9.82 -10.92 4.39
CA GLU A 58 -9.72 -11.44 5.75
C GLU A 58 -11.07 -11.40 6.48
N ASP A 59 -11.83 -10.30 6.34
CA ASP A 59 -13.17 -10.15 6.93
C ASP A 59 -14.21 -11.14 6.33
N GLY A 60 -14.21 -11.31 5.01
CA GLY A 60 -15.14 -12.23 4.32
C GLY A 60 -14.84 -13.73 4.55
N LEU A 61 -13.60 -14.09 4.86
CA LEU A 61 -13.21 -15.44 5.28
C LEU A 61 -13.52 -15.71 6.76
N ASN A 62 -13.51 -14.68 7.59
CA ASN A 62 -13.83 -14.79 9.02
C ASN A 62 -15.34 -14.89 9.27
N GLU A 63 -16.18 -14.28 8.43
CA GLU A 63 -17.65 -14.42 8.51
C GLU A 63 -18.16 -15.80 8.10
N ARG A 64 -17.49 -16.55 7.20
CA ARG A 64 -17.91 -17.92 6.82
C ARG A 64 -17.64 -18.99 7.88
N LYS A 65 -16.90 -18.66 8.94
CA LYS A 65 -16.56 -19.58 10.03
C LYS A 65 -17.39 -19.34 11.31
N ASN A 66 -18.33 -18.40 11.30
CA ASN A 66 -19.27 -18.15 12.40
C ASN A 66 -20.65 -18.73 12.09
#